data_AF-A0A6J7C0W6-F1
#
_entry.id   AF-A0A6J7C0W6-F1
#
_cell.length_a   1.000
_cell.length_b   1.000
_cell.length_c   1.000
_cell.angle_alpha   90.00
_cell.angle_beta   90.00
_cell.angle_gamma   90.00
#
_symmetry.space_group_name_H-M   'P 1'
#
loop_
_entity.id
_entity.type
_entity.pdbx_description
1 polymer ?
#
loop_
_entity_poly.entity_id
_entity_poly.type
_entity_poly.pdbx_seq_one_letter_code
_entity_poly.pdbx_strand_id
1 'polypeptide(L)'
;MPPVVTGTIVMVIGLNLAGAAKNDFMAGQRLGLITLLSIGLIGAFFRGFFGRISIFGGLVIGYAYAAISGDVNFDGVKNADWFGLPEFSSPSFSSSAIVLFLPVVLVLIAENVGHVKAVAAMTGKNLDDQIGNALIADGAATTLAGLGGGSGTTTYAENIGVMAASRVYSTLAYIFAGVGAIVLALSPKFGAVLAATPSGVKGGVAVALFGMIGVLGARIWIDGRVNFADPTNLYIAASSLIIGISDMAWTRGDFTFSGIINATVMAVIGYQILSRIAKSRGTNRN
;
A
#
# COMPACT_ATOMS: atom_id res chain seq x y z
N MET A 1 7.60 16.49 -4.84
CA MET A 1 6.68 16.42 -6.00
C MET A 1 5.41 17.21 -5.65
N PRO A 2 4.75 17.88 -6.60
CA PRO A 2 3.49 18.60 -6.32
C PRO A 2 2.41 17.66 -5.78
N PRO A 3 1.46 18.14 -4.95
CA PRO A 3 0.43 17.30 -4.36
C PRO A 3 -0.44 16.57 -5.40
N VAL A 4 -0.69 17.18 -6.57
CA VAL A 4 -1.41 16.53 -7.67
C VAL A 4 -0.72 15.25 -8.13
N VAL A 5 0.61 15.29 -8.32
CA VAL A 5 1.40 14.14 -8.76
C VAL A 5 1.45 13.08 -7.65
N THR A 6 1.78 13.49 -6.43
CA THR A 6 1.92 12.58 -5.29
C THR A 6 0.61 11.86 -4.96
N GLY A 7 -0.50 12.59 -4.88
CA GLY A 7 -1.82 11.99 -4.63
C GLY A 7 -2.30 11.08 -5.77
N THR A 8 -2.01 11.44 -7.03
CA THR A 8 -2.36 10.60 -8.20
C THR A 8 -1.65 9.26 -8.13
N ILE A 9 -0.37 9.27 -7.78
CA ILE A 9 0.44 8.06 -7.71
C ILE A 9 -0.03 7.16 -6.56
N VAL A 10 -0.26 7.71 -5.36
CA VAL A 10 -0.80 6.94 -4.21
C VAL A 10 -2.16 6.31 -4.56
N MET A 11 -3.02 7.03 -5.28
CA MET A 11 -4.27 6.47 -5.79
C MET A 11 -4.03 5.30 -6.74
N VAL A 12 -3.11 5.44 -7.69
CA VAL A 12 -2.80 4.39 -8.67
C VAL A 12 -2.30 3.12 -7.97
N ILE A 13 -1.48 3.23 -6.92
CA ILE A 13 -1.00 2.06 -6.16
C ILE A 13 -2.18 1.26 -5.59
N GLY A 14 -3.09 1.93 -4.88
CA GLY A 14 -4.26 1.27 -4.30
C GLY A 14 -5.21 0.73 -5.39
N LEU A 15 -5.55 1.55 -6.38
CA LEU A 15 -6.58 1.21 -7.34
C LEU A 15 -6.13 0.27 -8.47
N ASN A 16 -4.84 0.17 -8.78
CA ASN A 16 -4.31 -0.84 -9.72
C ASN A 16 -4.54 -2.27 -9.18
N LEU A 17 -4.56 -2.44 -7.86
CA LEU A 17 -4.82 -3.72 -7.20
C LEU A 17 -6.32 -4.09 -7.15
N ALA A 18 -7.21 -3.26 -7.71
CA ALA A 18 -8.64 -3.53 -7.75
C ALA A 18 -8.98 -4.83 -8.50
N GLY A 19 -8.21 -5.17 -9.55
CA GLY A 19 -8.38 -6.44 -10.29
C GLY A 19 -8.09 -7.65 -9.41
N ALA A 20 -7.00 -7.63 -8.65
CA ALA A 20 -6.65 -8.69 -7.70
C ALA A 20 -7.70 -8.82 -6.60
N ALA A 21 -8.13 -7.70 -6.00
CA ALA A 21 -9.19 -7.68 -5.00
C ALA A 21 -10.50 -8.27 -5.55
N LYS A 22 -10.89 -7.92 -6.78
CA LYS A 22 -12.07 -8.49 -7.44
C LYS A 22 -11.93 -10.00 -7.60
N ASN A 23 -10.80 -10.50 -8.10
CA ASN A 23 -10.62 -11.93 -8.36
C ASN A 23 -10.78 -12.75 -7.07
N ASP A 24 -10.13 -12.33 -5.98
CA ASP A 24 -10.25 -12.98 -4.68
C ASP A 24 -11.66 -12.87 -4.11
N PHE A 25 -12.29 -11.69 -4.21
CA PHE A 25 -13.63 -11.47 -3.70
C PHE A 25 -14.65 -12.33 -4.44
N MET A 26 -14.58 -12.40 -5.77
CA MET A 26 -15.51 -13.19 -6.59
C MET A 26 -15.29 -14.69 -6.44
N ALA A 27 -14.08 -15.15 -6.09
CA ALA A 27 -13.81 -16.55 -5.77
C ALA A 27 -14.53 -17.03 -4.50
N GLY A 28 -14.95 -16.11 -3.62
CA GLY A 28 -15.68 -16.44 -2.39
C GLY A 28 -16.62 -15.32 -1.94
N GLN A 29 -17.54 -14.91 -2.81
CA GLN A 29 -18.36 -13.69 -2.64
C GLN A 29 -19.06 -13.59 -1.27
N ARG A 30 -19.59 -14.70 -0.75
CA ARG A 30 -20.22 -14.75 0.58
C ARG A 30 -19.23 -14.34 1.68
N LEU A 31 -18.05 -14.94 1.69
CA LEU A 31 -17.00 -14.66 2.67
C LEU A 31 -16.44 -13.24 2.50
N GLY A 32 -16.30 -12.79 1.25
CA GLY A 32 -15.88 -11.43 0.94
C GLY A 32 -16.85 -10.38 1.47
N LEU A 33 -18.16 -10.58 1.27
CA LEU A 33 -19.20 -9.70 1.80
C LEU A 33 -19.20 -9.68 3.33
N ILE A 34 -19.16 -10.84 3.98
CA ILE A 34 -19.13 -10.93 5.45
C ILE A 34 -17.90 -10.19 6.00
N THR A 35 -16.74 -10.42 5.41
CA THR A 35 -15.48 -9.79 5.82
C THR A 35 -15.56 -8.27 5.62
N LEU A 36 -15.94 -7.81 4.43
CA LEU A 36 -16.03 -6.38 4.11
C LEU A 36 -17.05 -5.66 4.99
N LEU A 37 -18.24 -6.24 5.20
CA LEU A 37 -19.26 -5.70 6.09
C LEU A 37 -18.77 -5.65 7.53
N SER A 38 -18.07 -6.69 8.00
CA SER A 38 -17.50 -6.71 9.34
C SER A 38 -16.46 -5.60 9.54
N ILE A 39 -15.59 -5.37 8.55
CA ILE A 39 -14.64 -4.24 8.57
C ILE A 39 -15.40 -2.91 8.68
N GLY A 40 -16.39 -2.70 7.81
CA GLY A 40 -17.18 -1.47 7.81
C GLY A 40 -17.96 -1.24 9.11
N LEU A 41 -18.61 -2.27 9.64
CA LEU A 41 -19.37 -2.21 10.89
C LEU A 41 -18.47 -1.97 12.09
N ILE A 42 -17.31 -2.63 12.18
CA ILE A 42 -16.35 -2.39 13.27
C ILE A 42 -15.84 -0.96 13.21
N GLY A 43 -15.47 -0.49 12.01
CA GLY A 43 -14.97 0.87 11.80
C GLY A 43 -16.01 1.95 12.12
N ALA A 44 -17.30 1.68 11.87
CA ALA A 44 -18.38 2.63 12.14
C ALA A 44 -18.87 2.59 13.60
N PHE A 45 -18.92 1.41 14.21
CA PHE A 45 -19.50 1.21 15.55
C PHE A 45 -18.50 1.51 16.66
N PHE A 46 -17.25 1.04 16.54
CA PHE A 46 -16.25 1.20 17.58
C PHE A 46 -15.42 2.48 17.40
N ARG A 47 -15.08 3.13 18.51
CA ARG A 47 -14.18 4.30 18.54
C ARG A 47 -12.78 3.90 19.02
N GLY A 48 -11.82 4.80 18.81
CA GLY A 48 -10.46 4.63 19.35
C GLY A 48 -9.72 3.46 18.70
N PHE A 49 -9.11 2.60 19.51
CA PHE A 49 -8.27 1.49 19.05
C PHE A 49 -9.07 0.46 18.22
N PHE A 50 -10.22 0.02 18.71
CA PHE A 50 -11.02 -1.02 18.06
C PHE A 50 -11.53 -0.64 16.67
N GLY A 51 -11.89 0.63 16.45
CA GLY A 51 -12.28 1.12 15.12
C GLY A 51 -11.12 1.13 14.11
N ARG A 52 -9.86 1.24 14.56
CA ARG A 52 -8.68 1.25 13.66
C ARG A 52 -8.18 -0.13 13.30
N ILE A 53 -8.34 -1.10 14.21
CA ILE A 53 -8.05 -2.50 13.90
C ILE A 53 -9.24 -3.17 13.19
N SER A 54 -10.14 -2.39 12.58
CA SER A 54 -11.34 -2.89 11.88
C SER A 54 -11.00 -3.86 10.77
N ILE A 55 -9.91 -3.62 10.04
CA ILE A 55 -9.42 -4.55 9.00
C ILE A 55 -9.07 -5.91 9.63
N PHE A 56 -8.29 -5.89 10.71
CA PHE A 56 -7.89 -7.11 11.43
C PHE A 56 -9.11 -7.81 12.06
N GLY A 57 -10.00 -7.06 12.72
CA GLY A 57 -11.22 -7.61 13.31
C GLY A 57 -12.15 -8.21 12.26
N GLY A 58 -12.31 -7.57 11.12
CA GLY A 58 -13.09 -8.10 10.00
C GLY A 58 -12.47 -9.35 9.38
N LEU A 59 -11.14 -9.38 9.23
CA LEU A 59 -10.40 -10.59 8.84
C LEU A 59 -10.65 -11.74 9.82
N VAL A 60 -10.57 -11.49 11.12
CA VAL A 60 -10.82 -12.50 12.16
C VAL A 60 -12.24 -13.03 12.09
N ILE A 61 -13.24 -12.15 11.94
CA ILE A 61 -14.66 -12.56 11.80
C ILE A 61 -14.87 -13.37 10.51
N GLY A 62 -14.33 -12.90 9.39
CA GLY A 62 -14.41 -13.60 8.11
C GLY A 62 -13.78 -14.99 8.16
N TYR A 63 -12.60 -15.10 8.75
CA TYR A 63 -11.89 -16.37 8.95
C TYR A 63 -12.65 -17.31 9.90
N ALA A 64 -13.16 -16.79 11.03
CA ALA A 64 -13.94 -17.58 11.98
C ALA A 64 -15.22 -18.13 11.36
N TYR A 65 -15.94 -17.29 10.60
CA TYR A 65 -17.13 -17.73 9.86
C TYR A 65 -16.77 -18.80 8.83
N ALA A 66 -15.68 -18.61 8.08
CA ALA A 66 -15.21 -19.60 7.12
C ALA A 66 -14.85 -20.94 7.79
N ALA A 67 -14.20 -20.90 8.95
CA ALA A 67 -13.84 -22.09 9.71
C ALA A 67 -15.08 -22.87 10.18
N ILE A 68 -16.09 -22.16 10.70
CA ILE A 68 -17.37 -22.77 11.11
C ILE A 68 -18.13 -23.34 9.91
N SER A 69 -18.03 -22.67 8.76
CA SER A 69 -18.70 -23.09 7.51
C SER A 69 -18.00 -24.25 6.79
N GLY A 70 -16.83 -24.69 7.27
CA GLY A 70 -16.02 -25.74 6.63
C GLY A 70 -15.25 -25.27 5.39
N ASP A 71 -15.14 -23.96 5.16
CA ASP A 71 -14.46 -23.36 4.00
C ASP A 71 -12.92 -23.27 4.19
N VAL A 72 -12.40 -23.69 5.35
CA VAL A 72 -10.96 -23.61 5.69
C VAL A 72 -10.35 -25.02 5.71
N ASN A 73 -9.30 -25.22 4.90
CA ASN A 73 -8.47 -26.42 4.98
C ASN A 73 -7.37 -26.25 6.04
N PHE A 74 -7.47 -26.99 7.13
CA PHE A 74 -6.52 -26.96 8.24
C PHE A 74 -5.37 -27.97 8.13
N ASP A 75 -5.28 -28.78 7.07
CA ASP A 75 -4.27 -29.83 6.98
C ASP A 75 -2.84 -29.26 6.99
N GLY A 76 -2.60 -28.16 6.27
CA GLY A 76 -1.33 -27.43 6.32
C GLY A 76 -1.01 -26.89 7.73
N VAL A 77 -2.03 -26.45 8.47
CA VAL A 77 -1.86 -25.92 9.84
C VAL A 77 -1.53 -27.04 10.83
N LYS A 78 -2.14 -28.22 10.66
CA LYS A 78 -1.87 -29.40 11.49
C LYS A 78 -0.44 -29.88 11.29
N ASN A 79 0.01 -29.95 10.04
CA ASN A 79 1.32 -30.49 9.66
C ASN A 79 2.48 -29.50 9.84
N ALA A 80 2.21 -28.20 9.94
CA ALA A 80 3.26 -27.21 10.16
C ALA A 80 3.87 -27.31 11.56
N ASP A 81 5.17 -27.01 11.66
CA ASP A 81 5.86 -26.91 12.94
C ASP A 81 5.55 -25.59 13.66
N TRP A 82 5.63 -25.61 14.99
CA TRP A 82 5.49 -24.39 15.79
C TRP A 82 6.69 -23.45 15.67
N PHE A 83 7.89 -24.01 15.43
CA PHE A 83 9.13 -23.28 15.26
C PHE A 83 9.86 -23.76 14.02
N GLY A 84 10.31 -22.82 13.19
CA GLY A 84 11.05 -23.11 11.97
C GLY A 84 11.50 -21.82 11.31
N LEU A 85 12.56 -21.91 10.51
CA LEU A 85 13.02 -20.76 9.73
C LEU A 85 12.10 -20.52 8.53
N PRO A 86 11.90 -19.27 8.10
CA PRO A 86 11.20 -18.98 6.85
C PRO A 86 12.00 -19.50 5.65
N GLU A 87 11.31 -19.68 4.52
CA GLU A 87 11.97 -20.00 3.27
C GLU A 87 12.71 -18.78 2.74
N PHE A 88 14.02 -18.94 2.50
CA PHE A 88 14.87 -17.90 1.93
C PHE A 88 15.08 -18.16 0.45
N SER A 89 14.98 -17.10 -0.37
CA SER A 89 15.33 -17.14 -1.79
C SER A 89 16.55 -16.29 -2.06
N SER A 90 17.50 -16.83 -2.84
CA SER A 90 18.69 -16.07 -3.24
C SER A 90 18.34 -14.99 -4.29
N PRO A 91 18.89 -13.79 -4.19
CA PRO A 91 18.63 -12.72 -5.16
C PRO A 91 19.20 -13.08 -6.54
N SER A 92 18.46 -12.72 -7.60
CA SER A 92 18.93 -12.75 -8.98
C SER A 92 18.90 -11.35 -9.57
N PHE A 93 19.93 -11.01 -10.36
CA PHE A 93 20.06 -9.68 -10.93
C PHE A 93 19.65 -9.71 -12.41
N SER A 94 18.57 -9.01 -12.72
CA SER A 94 18.13 -8.78 -14.09
C SER A 94 18.17 -7.29 -14.38
N SER A 95 18.99 -6.89 -15.36
CA SER A 95 19.08 -5.49 -15.79
C SER A 95 17.73 -4.94 -16.25
N SER A 96 16.90 -5.76 -16.91
CA SER A 96 15.56 -5.34 -17.33
C SER A 96 14.64 -5.10 -16.14
N ALA A 97 14.66 -6.00 -15.14
CA ALA A 97 13.87 -5.84 -13.91
C ALA A 97 14.31 -4.60 -13.12
N ILE A 98 15.62 -4.35 -12.99
CA ILE A 98 16.16 -3.16 -12.30
C ILE A 98 15.65 -1.88 -12.97
N VAL A 99 15.76 -1.78 -14.29
CA VAL A 99 15.33 -0.58 -15.04
C VAL A 99 13.82 -0.37 -14.94
N LEU A 100 13.02 -1.44 -15.03
CA LEU A 100 11.56 -1.35 -14.91
C LEU A 100 11.10 -0.96 -13.50
N PHE A 101 11.89 -1.26 -12.47
CA PHE A 101 11.54 -0.94 -11.08
C PHE A 101 11.92 0.49 -10.67
N LEU A 102 12.84 1.15 -11.39
CA LEU A 102 13.29 2.53 -11.08
C LEU A 102 12.12 3.54 -10.90
N PRO A 103 11.09 3.57 -11.77
CA PRO A 103 9.96 4.48 -11.58
C PRO A 103 9.21 4.23 -10.26
N VAL A 104 9.06 2.97 -9.85
CA VAL A 104 8.42 2.59 -8.58
C VAL A 104 9.23 3.11 -7.39
N VAL A 105 10.56 3.07 -7.45
CA VAL A 105 11.41 3.63 -6.39
C VAL A 105 11.21 5.13 -6.22
N LEU A 106 11.07 5.90 -7.31
CA LEU A 106 10.81 7.34 -7.24
C LEU A 106 9.48 7.65 -6.55
N VAL A 107 8.49 6.78 -6.73
CA VAL A 107 7.20 6.84 -6.06
C VAL A 107 7.35 6.58 -4.56
N LEU A 108 8.04 5.50 -4.18
CA LEU A 108 8.27 5.15 -2.78
C LEU A 108 9.01 6.27 -2.03
N ILE A 109 9.96 6.94 -2.69
CA ILE A 109 10.63 8.12 -2.13
C ILE A 109 9.61 9.24 -1.84
N ALA A 110 8.73 9.56 -2.80
CA ALA A 110 7.72 10.60 -2.62
C ALA A 110 6.70 10.24 -1.52
N GLU A 111 6.28 8.98 -1.47
CA GLU A 111 5.39 8.42 -0.45
C GLU A 111 6.02 8.54 0.95
N ASN A 112 7.25 8.06 1.12
CA ASN A 112 7.94 8.03 2.40
C ASN A 112 8.24 9.45 2.92
N VAL A 113 8.61 10.39 2.03
CA VAL A 113 8.68 11.83 2.37
C VAL A 113 7.32 12.34 2.86
N GLY A 114 6.23 11.99 2.16
CA GLY A 114 4.87 12.35 2.56
C GLY A 114 4.49 11.82 3.95
N HIS A 115 4.85 10.57 4.25
CA HIS A 115 4.64 9.94 5.55
C HIS A 115 5.42 10.63 6.68
N VAL A 116 6.70 10.95 6.48
CA VAL A 116 7.49 11.73 7.45
C VAL A 116 6.86 13.09 7.70
N LYS A 117 6.40 13.79 6.64
CA LYS A 117 5.71 15.08 6.77
C LYS A 117 4.37 14.96 7.52
N ALA A 118 3.61 13.88 7.30
CA ALA A 118 2.38 13.62 8.05
C ALA A 118 2.65 13.39 9.54
N VAL A 119 3.72 12.67 9.89
CA VAL A 119 4.17 12.47 11.27
C VAL A 119 4.65 13.78 11.90
N ALA A 120 5.41 14.60 11.16
CA ALA A 120 5.86 15.92 11.60
C ALA A 120 4.66 16.82 11.96
N ALA A 121 3.65 16.86 11.09
CA ALA A 121 2.44 17.66 11.30
C ALA A 121 1.65 17.24 12.55
N MET A 122 1.54 15.93 12.84
CA MET A 122 0.79 15.46 14.01
C MET A 122 1.56 15.53 15.33
N THR A 123 2.89 15.43 15.27
CA THR A 123 3.75 15.51 16.47
C THR A 123 4.15 16.94 16.82
N GLY A 124 3.96 17.89 15.89
CA GLY A 124 4.40 19.28 16.04
C GLY A 124 5.93 19.45 15.99
N LYS A 125 6.68 18.42 15.58
CA LYS A 125 8.14 18.44 15.47
C LYS A 125 8.55 18.65 14.02
N ASN A 126 9.58 19.48 13.81
CA ASN A 126 10.24 19.53 12.51
C ASN A 126 11.09 18.27 12.34
N LEU A 127 10.86 17.52 11.26
CA LEU A 127 11.56 16.26 10.94
C LEU A 127 12.24 16.33 9.57
N ASP A 128 12.44 17.53 9.03
CA ASP A 128 12.99 17.72 7.68
C ASP A 128 14.44 17.22 7.57
N ASP A 129 15.19 17.32 8.66
CA ASP A 129 16.54 16.78 8.82
C ASP A 129 16.56 15.24 8.85
N GLN A 130 15.44 14.60 9.20
CA GLN A 130 15.31 13.15 9.29
C GLN A 130 14.85 12.49 7.99
N ILE A 131 14.45 13.26 6.98
CA ILE A 131 13.97 12.71 5.70
C ILE A 131 15.04 11.84 5.04
N GLY A 132 16.30 12.28 5.02
CA GLY A 132 17.40 11.51 4.46
C GLY A 132 17.61 10.18 5.20
N ASN A 133 17.57 10.22 6.54
CA ASN A 133 17.71 9.02 7.37
C ASN A 133 16.54 8.05 7.14
N ALA A 134 15.32 8.55 7.00
CA ALA A 134 14.14 7.73 6.74
C ALA A 134 14.24 7.00 5.39
N LEU A 135 14.68 7.69 4.33
CA LEU A 135 14.87 7.10 3.01
C LEU A 135 16.00 6.06 3.00
N ILE A 136 17.12 6.33 3.67
CA ILE A 136 18.23 5.38 3.79
C ILE A 136 17.79 4.14 4.58
N ALA A 137 17.08 4.32 5.69
CA ALA A 137 16.58 3.22 6.51
C ALA A 137 15.60 2.32 5.73
N ASP A 138 14.70 2.91 4.95
CA ASP A 138 13.74 2.19 4.12
C ASP A 138 14.42 1.42 2.96
N GLY A 139 15.39 2.06 2.30
CA GLY A 139 16.20 1.40 1.28
C GLY A 139 17.05 0.25 1.84
N ALA A 140 17.62 0.43 3.04
CA ALA A 140 18.36 -0.62 3.74
C ALA A 140 17.45 -1.78 4.16
N ALA A 141 16.27 -1.49 4.70
CA ALA A 141 15.28 -2.50 5.07
C ALA A 141 14.79 -3.29 3.84
N THR A 142 14.49 -2.59 2.75
CA THR A 142 14.11 -3.20 1.46
C THR A 142 15.23 -4.09 0.92
N THR A 143 16.48 -3.64 0.99
CA THR A 143 17.64 -4.43 0.54
C THR A 143 17.79 -5.69 1.38
N LEU A 144 17.71 -5.58 2.71
CA LEU A 144 17.76 -6.71 3.62
C LEU A 144 16.61 -7.70 3.38
N ALA A 145 15.39 -7.22 3.14
CA ALA A 145 14.26 -8.06 2.77
C ALA A 145 14.52 -8.80 1.45
N GLY A 146 14.99 -8.09 0.42
CA GLY A 146 15.30 -8.67 -0.88
C GLY A 146 16.42 -9.72 -0.85
N LEU A 147 17.43 -9.57 0.02
CA LEU A 147 18.47 -10.58 0.24
C LEU A 147 17.91 -11.91 0.76
N GLY A 148 16.79 -11.86 1.49
CA GLY A 148 16.10 -13.04 2.00
C GLY A 148 14.95 -13.54 1.13
N GLY A 149 14.67 -12.90 -0.01
CA GLY A 149 13.51 -13.22 -0.86
C GLY A 149 12.20 -12.56 -0.44
N GLY A 150 12.24 -11.58 0.46
CA GLY A 150 11.08 -10.75 0.84
C GLY A 150 10.70 -9.72 -0.22
N SER A 151 9.58 -9.03 -0.02
CA SER A 151 9.16 -7.93 -0.89
C SER A 151 9.82 -6.60 -0.50
N GLY A 152 9.73 -5.61 -1.40
CA GLY A 152 10.04 -4.22 -1.04
C GLY A 152 9.20 -3.76 0.16
N THR A 153 9.81 -2.96 1.02
CA THR A 153 9.17 -2.40 2.23
C THR A 153 8.87 -0.92 2.04
N THR A 154 7.95 -0.38 2.83
CA THR A 154 7.68 1.06 2.93
C THR A 154 7.05 1.37 4.28
N THR A 155 6.88 2.66 4.59
CA THR A 155 6.16 3.12 5.78
C THR A 155 4.64 2.98 5.60
N TYR A 156 3.93 2.57 6.66
CA TYR A 156 2.48 2.31 6.59
C TYR A 156 1.64 3.51 7.05
N ALA A 157 0.80 4.04 6.16
CA ALA A 157 -0.13 5.14 6.44
C ALA A 157 -1.18 4.78 7.52
N GLU A 158 -1.56 3.51 7.60
CA GLU A 158 -2.48 2.96 8.59
C GLU A 158 -1.93 3.13 10.01
N ASN A 159 -0.63 2.85 10.19
CA ASN A 159 0.07 3.02 11.47
C ASN A 159 0.18 4.50 11.85
N ILE A 160 0.37 5.39 10.87
CA ILE A 160 0.33 6.84 11.07
C ILE A 160 -1.06 7.28 11.53
N GLY A 161 -2.11 6.69 10.95
CA GLY A 161 -3.48 6.82 11.45
C GLY A 161 -3.59 6.41 12.92
N VAL A 162 -3.05 5.26 13.32
CA VAL A 162 -3.06 4.79 14.72
C VAL A 162 -2.34 5.77 15.66
N MET A 163 -1.18 6.30 15.26
CA MET A 163 -0.46 7.32 16.04
C MET A 163 -1.29 8.59 16.23
N ALA A 164 -1.90 9.12 15.17
CA ALA A 164 -2.72 10.32 15.25
C ALA A 164 -3.85 10.18 16.28
N ALA A 165 -4.49 9.01 16.30
CA ALA A 165 -5.52 8.60 17.25
C ALA A 165 -5.09 8.41 18.69
N SER A 166 -4.12 7.53 18.87
CA SER A 166 -3.66 7.10 20.19
C SER A 166 -2.85 8.19 20.90
N ARG A 167 -2.30 9.14 20.13
CA ARG A 167 -1.27 10.09 20.58
C ARG A 167 -0.06 9.40 21.20
N VAL A 168 0.17 8.13 20.83
CA VAL A 168 1.35 7.37 21.20
C VAL A 168 2.33 7.46 20.04
N TYR A 169 3.36 8.30 20.20
CA TYR A 169 4.41 8.52 19.19
C TYR A 169 5.74 7.85 19.56
N SER A 170 5.71 6.92 20.51
CA SER A 170 6.90 6.24 21.02
C SER A 170 7.47 5.28 19.97
N THR A 171 8.74 5.45 19.60
CA THR A 171 9.45 4.55 18.68
C THR A 171 9.61 3.14 19.26
N LEU A 172 9.58 3.01 20.59
CA LEU A 172 9.70 1.74 21.30
C LEU A 172 8.54 0.79 21.01
N ALA A 173 7.34 1.31 20.71
CA ALA A 173 6.21 0.48 20.28
C ALA A 173 6.53 -0.31 18.98
N TYR A 174 7.29 0.30 18.07
CA TYR A 174 7.69 -0.31 16.81
C TYR A 174 8.78 -1.38 16.99
N ILE A 175 9.64 -1.24 18.00
CA ILE A 175 10.61 -2.28 18.36
C ILE A 175 9.86 -3.55 18.80
N PHE A 176 8.88 -3.41 19.71
CA PHE A 176 8.07 -4.55 20.14
C PHE A 176 7.25 -5.16 19.00
N ALA A 177 6.67 -4.33 18.13
CA ALA A 177 5.97 -4.82 16.95
C ALA A 177 6.91 -5.58 16.00
N GLY A 178 8.11 -5.07 15.74
CA GLY A 178 9.12 -5.72 14.89
C GLY A 178 9.63 -7.03 15.46
N VAL A 179 9.98 -7.06 16.76
CA VAL A 179 10.38 -8.30 17.45
C VAL A 179 9.22 -9.31 17.43
N GLY A 180 7.99 -8.87 17.68
CA GLY A 180 6.81 -9.72 17.57
C GLY A 180 6.63 -10.30 16.16
N ALA A 181 6.81 -9.49 15.12
CA ALA A 181 6.76 -9.96 13.73
C ALA A 181 7.86 -10.99 13.43
N ILE A 182 9.09 -10.80 13.94
CA ILE A 182 10.17 -11.78 13.79
C ILE A 182 9.80 -13.11 14.48
N VAL A 183 9.31 -13.05 15.71
CA VAL A 183 8.90 -14.26 16.46
C VAL A 183 7.76 -15.00 15.73
N LEU A 184 6.79 -14.27 15.18
CA LEU A 184 5.71 -14.86 14.39
C LEU A 184 6.21 -15.44 13.07
N ALA A 185 7.19 -14.79 12.42
CA ALA A 185 7.81 -15.30 11.19
C ALA A 185 8.62 -16.59 11.42
N LEU A 186 9.15 -16.80 12.62
CA LEU A 186 9.78 -18.05 13.05
C LEU A 186 8.79 -19.17 13.37
N SER A 187 7.48 -18.96 13.14
CA SER A 187 6.44 -19.96 13.32
C SER A 187 5.81 -20.34 11.97
N PRO A 188 6.25 -21.44 11.33
CA PRO A 188 5.61 -21.98 10.12
C PRO A 188 4.11 -22.21 10.32
N LYS A 189 3.69 -22.60 11.53
CA LYS A 189 2.28 -22.73 11.89
C LYS A 189 1.49 -21.44 11.73
N PHE A 190 2.05 -20.31 12.17
CA PHE A 190 1.39 -19.02 11.96
C PHE A 190 1.27 -18.68 10.47
N GLY A 191 2.33 -18.92 9.68
CA GLY A 191 2.28 -18.79 8.23
C GLY A 191 1.21 -19.68 7.57
N ALA A 192 1.08 -20.93 8.02
CA ALA A 192 0.08 -21.86 7.55
C ALA A 192 -1.36 -21.40 7.85
N VAL A 193 -1.60 -20.77 9.01
CA VAL A 193 -2.91 -20.18 9.36
C VAL A 193 -3.27 -19.06 8.37
N LEU A 194 -2.32 -18.18 8.06
CA LEU A 194 -2.53 -17.10 7.09
C LEU A 194 -2.78 -17.68 5.68
N ALA A 195 -2.00 -18.68 5.27
CA ALA A 195 -2.15 -19.35 3.99
C ALA A 195 -3.53 -20.02 3.83
N ALA A 196 -4.03 -20.64 4.90
CA ALA A 196 -5.34 -21.30 4.95
C ALA A 196 -6.53 -20.32 4.88
N THR A 197 -6.30 -19.01 4.92
CA THR A 197 -7.36 -18.01 4.75
C THR A 197 -8.00 -18.15 3.36
N PRO A 198 -9.32 -18.34 3.25
CA PRO A 198 -9.99 -18.49 1.96
C PRO A 198 -9.91 -17.21 1.12
N SER A 199 -9.90 -17.37 -0.21
CA SER A 199 -9.82 -16.28 -1.17
C SER A 199 -10.89 -15.20 -0.93
N GLY A 200 -12.14 -15.60 -0.68
CA GLY A 200 -13.21 -14.65 -0.38
C GLY A 200 -12.90 -13.72 0.80
N VAL A 201 -12.33 -14.25 1.89
CA VAL A 201 -11.93 -13.44 3.06
C VAL A 201 -10.79 -12.48 2.67
N LYS A 202 -9.77 -12.97 1.95
CA LYS A 202 -8.68 -12.13 1.41
C LYS A 202 -9.22 -11.00 0.54
N GLY A 203 -10.17 -11.32 -0.35
CA GLY A 203 -10.84 -10.37 -1.23
C GLY A 203 -11.61 -9.29 -0.46
N GLY A 204 -12.35 -9.66 0.58
CA GLY A 204 -13.06 -8.69 1.44
C GLY A 204 -12.11 -7.69 2.13
N VAL A 205 -10.98 -8.18 2.65
CA VAL A 205 -9.90 -7.34 3.19
C VAL A 205 -9.28 -6.47 2.09
N ALA A 206 -8.95 -7.05 0.93
CA ALA A 206 -8.30 -6.37 -0.17
C ALA A 206 -9.15 -5.21 -0.72
N VAL A 207 -10.46 -5.41 -0.88
CA VAL A 207 -11.40 -4.34 -1.30
C VAL A 207 -11.37 -3.17 -0.32
N ALA A 208 -11.41 -3.45 0.99
CA ALA A 208 -11.37 -2.40 2.00
C ALA A 208 -10.01 -1.67 2.02
N LEU A 209 -8.92 -2.44 2.11
CA LEU A 209 -7.56 -1.91 2.27
C LEU A 209 -7.12 -1.10 1.05
N PHE A 210 -7.21 -1.68 -0.15
CA PHE A 210 -6.77 -1.03 -1.38
C PHE A 210 -7.66 0.17 -1.73
N GLY A 211 -8.97 0.09 -1.44
CA GLY A 211 -9.89 1.21 -1.56
C GLY A 211 -9.51 2.37 -0.62
N MET A 212 -9.16 2.08 0.63
CA MET A 212 -8.70 3.10 1.59
C MET A 212 -7.39 3.74 1.16
N ILE A 213 -6.42 2.97 0.65
CA ILE A 213 -5.17 3.51 0.08
C ILE A 213 -5.49 4.47 -1.08
N GLY A 214 -6.40 4.07 -1.98
CA GLY A 214 -6.90 4.94 -3.04
C GLY A 214 -7.44 6.28 -2.51
N VAL A 215 -8.32 6.23 -1.51
CA VAL A 215 -8.92 7.45 -0.93
C VAL A 215 -7.89 8.29 -0.15
N LEU A 216 -6.83 7.70 0.41
CA LEU A 216 -5.73 8.46 1.03
C LEU A 216 -5.00 9.34 0.00
N GLY A 217 -4.87 8.87 -1.25
CA GLY A 217 -4.38 9.72 -2.35
C GLY A 217 -5.27 10.95 -2.59
N ALA A 218 -6.59 10.82 -2.43
CA ALA A 218 -7.53 11.95 -2.53
C ALA A 218 -7.33 12.94 -1.40
N ARG A 219 -7.06 12.44 -0.20
CA ARG A 219 -6.77 13.28 0.96
C ARG A 219 -5.54 14.14 0.73
N ILE A 220 -4.48 13.60 0.09
CA ILE A 220 -3.29 14.39 -0.30
C ILE A 220 -3.68 15.54 -1.23
N TRP A 221 -4.60 15.33 -2.19
CA TRP A 221 -5.08 16.42 -3.05
C TRP A 221 -5.83 17.50 -2.27
N ILE A 222 -6.67 17.10 -1.32
CA ILE A 222 -7.46 18.02 -0.50
C ILE A 222 -6.55 18.84 0.42
N ASP A 223 -5.67 18.17 1.18
CA ASP A 223 -4.76 18.82 2.13
C ASP A 223 -3.75 19.71 1.39
N GLY A 224 -3.31 19.28 0.19
CA GLY A 224 -2.46 20.04 -0.71
C GLY A 224 -3.18 21.12 -1.53
N ARG A 225 -4.50 21.30 -1.37
CA ARG A 225 -5.35 22.26 -2.08
C ARG A 225 -5.15 22.24 -3.60
N VAL A 226 -5.15 21.05 -4.20
CA VAL A 226 -4.95 20.87 -5.64
C VAL A 226 -6.08 21.55 -6.41
N ASN A 227 -5.71 22.46 -7.32
CA ASN A 227 -6.64 23.15 -8.19
C ASN A 227 -6.91 22.34 -9.46
N PHE A 228 -8.05 21.64 -9.52
CA PHE A 228 -8.50 20.91 -10.70
C PHE A 228 -9.20 21.78 -11.76
N ALA A 229 -9.37 23.09 -11.52
CA ALA A 229 -9.75 24.02 -12.57
C ALA A 229 -8.58 24.35 -13.52
N ASP A 230 -7.34 24.02 -13.11
CA ASP A 230 -6.20 23.96 -14.02
C ASP A 230 -6.33 22.71 -14.91
N PRO A 231 -6.47 22.86 -16.24
CA PRO A 231 -6.60 21.72 -17.16
C PRO A 231 -5.41 20.76 -17.10
N THR A 232 -4.21 21.26 -16.77
CA THR A 232 -3.00 20.45 -16.63
C THR A 232 -3.13 19.50 -15.46
N ASN A 233 -3.55 20.00 -14.30
CA ASN A 233 -3.73 19.17 -13.10
C ASN A 233 -4.81 18.10 -13.32
N LEU A 234 -5.95 18.51 -13.89
CA LEU A 234 -7.06 17.60 -14.19
C LEU A 234 -6.65 16.51 -15.17
N TYR A 235 -5.99 16.88 -16.27
CA TYR A 235 -5.56 15.92 -17.29
C TYR A 235 -4.53 14.92 -16.75
N ILE A 236 -3.54 15.39 -15.98
CA ILE A 236 -2.52 14.52 -15.38
C ILE A 236 -3.15 13.52 -14.42
N ALA A 237 -4.04 13.96 -13.52
CA ALA A 237 -4.72 13.07 -12.60
C ALA A 237 -5.58 12.04 -13.34
N ALA A 238 -6.46 12.51 -14.24
CA ALA A 238 -7.41 11.65 -14.95
C ALA A 238 -6.72 10.59 -15.83
N SER A 239 -5.75 11.00 -16.65
CA SER A 239 -5.03 10.08 -17.55
C SER A 239 -4.23 9.03 -16.77
N SER A 240 -3.47 9.45 -15.75
CA SER A 240 -2.66 8.54 -14.95
C SER A 240 -3.52 7.55 -14.17
N LEU A 241 -4.68 7.98 -13.63
CA LEU A 241 -5.63 7.09 -12.96
C LEU A 241 -6.14 6.00 -13.90
N ILE A 242 -6.58 6.35 -15.11
CA ILE A 242 -7.10 5.36 -16.06
C ILE A 242 -5.99 4.39 -16.49
N ILE A 243 -4.81 4.89 -16.82
CA ILE A 243 -3.64 4.06 -17.18
C ILE A 243 -3.31 3.05 -16.06
N GLY A 244 -3.34 3.53 -14.82
CA GLY A 244 -3.02 2.73 -13.64
C GLY A 244 -4.10 1.70 -13.33
N ILE A 245 -5.36 2.12 -13.23
CA ILE A 245 -6.48 1.27 -12.82
C ILE A 245 -6.73 0.14 -13.83
N SER A 246 -6.66 0.43 -15.12
CA SER A 246 -6.93 -0.56 -16.16
C SER A 246 -5.71 -1.41 -16.51
N ASP A 247 -4.60 -1.25 -15.77
CA ASP A 247 -3.31 -1.88 -16.03
C ASP A 247 -2.91 -1.81 -17.51
N MET A 248 -2.80 -0.60 -18.09
CA MET A 248 -2.42 -0.41 -19.50
C MET A 248 -0.96 -0.81 -19.73
N ALA A 249 -0.72 -2.11 -19.79
CA ALA A 249 0.59 -2.70 -19.91
C ALA A 249 0.96 -2.96 -21.37
N TRP A 250 2.25 -2.86 -21.68
CA TRP A 250 2.79 -3.22 -22.99
C TRP A 250 4.21 -3.77 -22.85
N THR A 251 4.59 -4.62 -23.80
CA THR A 251 5.91 -5.26 -23.82
C THR A 251 6.67 -4.88 -25.08
N ARG A 252 7.96 -4.59 -24.95
CA ARG A 252 8.88 -4.38 -26.08
C ARG A 252 10.22 -5.03 -25.79
N GLY A 253 10.54 -6.08 -26.56
CA GLY A 253 11.68 -6.95 -26.25
C GLY A 253 11.51 -7.56 -24.86
N ASP A 254 12.55 -7.46 -24.03
CA ASP A 254 12.57 -8.02 -22.67
C ASP A 254 11.97 -7.09 -21.60
N PHE A 255 11.36 -5.97 -22.01
CA PHE A 255 10.81 -4.97 -21.09
C PHE A 255 9.28 -4.98 -21.10
N THR A 256 8.68 -5.29 -19.95
CA THR A 256 7.23 -5.18 -19.72
C THR A 256 6.95 -3.96 -18.85
N PHE A 257 6.30 -2.96 -19.44
CA PHE A 257 5.87 -1.76 -18.76
C PHE A 257 4.45 -1.96 -18.25
N SER A 258 4.28 -2.19 -16.95
CA SER A 258 2.97 -2.35 -16.32
C SER A 258 2.20 -1.03 -16.25
N GLY A 259 0.89 -1.09 -15.96
CA GLY A 259 0.05 0.10 -15.82
C GLY A 259 0.51 1.03 -14.71
N ILE A 260 1.00 0.51 -13.58
CA ILE A 260 1.58 1.33 -12.49
C ILE A 260 2.78 2.12 -13.01
N ILE A 261 3.67 1.47 -13.78
CA ILE A 261 4.86 2.12 -14.34
C ILE A 261 4.43 3.23 -15.31
N ASN A 262 3.54 2.92 -16.24
CA ASN A 262 3.06 3.87 -17.24
C ASN A 262 2.31 5.05 -16.61
N ALA A 263 1.48 4.80 -15.60
CA ALA A 263 0.77 5.82 -14.85
C ALA A 263 1.73 6.73 -14.07
N THR A 264 2.77 6.16 -13.47
CA THR A 264 3.82 6.92 -12.76
C THR A 264 4.58 7.83 -13.73
N VAL A 265 4.98 7.30 -14.89
CA VAL A 265 5.65 8.09 -15.94
C VAL A 265 4.75 9.24 -16.39
N MET A 266 3.46 8.98 -16.62
CA MET A 266 2.49 10.01 -16.99
C MET A 266 2.35 11.07 -15.89
N ALA A 267 2.22 10.66 -14.64
CA ALA A 267 2.07 11.56 -13.50
C ALA A 267 3.31 12.44 -13.28
N VAL A 268 4.52 11.88 -13.38
CA VAL A 268 5.76 12.59 -13.08
C VAL A 268 6.27 13.37 -14.29
N ILE A 269 6.51 12.67 -15.40
CA ILE A 269 7.12 13.26 -16.60
C ILE A 269 6.09 14.07 -17.37
N GLY A 270 4.88 13.52 -17.56
CA GLY A 270 3.79 14.24 -18.21
C GLY A 270 3.49 15.57 -17.52
N TYR A 271 3.44 15.58 -16.18
CA TYR A 271 3.24 16.82 -15.42
C TYR A 271 4.34 17.85 -15.68
N GLN A 272 5.61 17.44 -15.66
CA GLN A 272 6.73 18.36 -15.90
C GLN A 272 6.68 18.97 -17.31
N ILE A 273 6.37 18.17 -18.32
CA ILE A 273 6.27 18.63 -19.71
C ILE A 273 5.09 19.59 -19.85
N LEU A 274 3.89 19.18 -19.47
CA LEU A 274 2.68 19.98 -19.66
C LEU A 274 2.70 21.27 -18.83
N SER A 275 3.21 21.21 -17.59
CA SER A 275 3.34 22.42 -16.76
C SER A 275 4.35 23.42 -17.34
N ARG A 276 5.46 22.97 -17.96
CA ARG A 276 6.40 23.85 -18.65
C ARG A 276 5.76 24.50 -19.87
N ILE A 277 5.01 23.74 -20.66
CA ILE A 277 4.27 24.26 -21.82
C ILE A 277 3.23 25.30 -21.36
N ALA A 278 2.43 24.97 -20.35
CA ALA A 278 1.39 25.86 -19.83
C ALA A 278 1.97 27.17 -19.28
N LYS A 279 3.09 27.09 -18.54
CA LYS A 279 3.82 28.28 -18.07
C LYS A 279 4.34 29.13 -19.24
N SER A 280 4.92 28.52 -20.28
CA SER A 280 5.41 29.26 -21.44
C SER A 280 4.31 29.99 -22.22
N ARG A 281 3.08 29.47 -22.19
CA ARG A 281 1.91 30.07 -22.86
C ARG A 281 1.04 30.94 -21.97
N GLY A 282 1.38 31.10 -20.68
CA GLY A 282 0.58 31.86 -19.72
C GLY A 282 -0.79 31.25 -19.40
N THR A 283 -1.00 29.97 -19.69
CA THR A 283 -2.30 29.29 -19.48
C THR A 283 -2.42 28.66 -18.08
N ASN A 284 -1.41 28.79 -17.23
CA ASN A 284 -1.38 28.20 -15.90
C ASN A 284 -2.29 29.03 -14.97
N ARG A 285 -3.35 28.40 -14.43
CA ARG A 285 -4.24 29.04 -13.45
C ARG A 285 -3.80 28.56 -12.07
N ASN A 286 -3.12 29.44 -11.33
CA ASN A 286 -2.77 29.17 -9.92
C ASN A 286 -4.03 28.89 -9.10
#